data_AF-A0AAD7HM74-F1
#
_entry.id   AF-A0AAD7HM74-F1
#
_cell.length_a   1.000
_cell.length_b   1.000
_cell.length_c   1.000
_cell.angle_alpha   90.00
_cell.angle_beta   90.00
_cell.angle_gamma   90.00
#
_symmetry.space_group_name_H-M   'P 1'
#
loop_
_entity.id
_entity.type
_entity.pdbx_description
1 polymer ?
#
loop_
_entity_poly.entity_id
_entity_poly.type
_entity_poly.pdbx_seq_one_letter_code
_entity_poly.pdbx_strand_id
1 'polypeptide(L)'
;MATGTRIRQHVPSRLDGGIYAPLLLRLLKNSHFICLATYASAAFALWAPKVYQYYKAHDDALHSKHRHLGRNFPKSVFTSAAFNFGPNVWTFRHRDVLNIPFGWCAVQALGHFDPVHGGHLVLWDLDLVIEFPPGATILFPSATLSHSNLPVHPGEQHASFTQYTASGLFRYVDNGFRTEGELVLEDPAEYKRICGLKGTRWEMGIGLLSSVEELLELA
;
A
#
# COMPACT_ATOMS: atom_id res chain seq x y z
N MET A 1 15.50 -17.05 -14.81
CA MET A 1 16.00 -17.33 -13.45
C MET A 1 16.97 -16.22 -13.07
N ALA A 2 16.50 -15.21 -12.34
CA ALA A 2 17.38 -14.20 -11.76
C ALA A 2 17.76 -14.67 -10.35
N THR A 3 18.99 -15.14 -10.21
CA THR A 3 19.62 -15.39 -8.90
C THR A 3 19.99 -14.04 -8.29
N GLY A 4 18.97 -13.29 -7.86
CA GLY A 4 19.17 -12.13 -7.00
C GLY A 4 19.36 -12.64 -5.58
N THR A 5 20.57 -12.46 -5.04
CA THR A 5 20.83 -12.59 -3.60
C THR A 5 19.76 -11.77 -2.89
N ARG A 6 18.82 -12.42 -2.17
CA ARG A 6 17.85 -11.70 -1.35
C ARG A 6 18.67 -10.92 -0.32
N ILE A 7 18.82 -9.62 -0.53
CA ILE A 7 19.30 -8.72 0.51
C ILE A 7 18.27 -8.83 1.62
N ARG A 8 18.62 -9.53 2.70
CA ARG A 8 17.79 -9.55 3.91
C ARG A 8 17.92 -8.16 4.51
N GLN A 9 16.90 -7.35 4.29
CA GLN A 9 16.83 -6.05 4.92
C GLN A 9 16.45 -6.26 6.39
N HIS A 10 17.41 -6.05 7.30
CA HIS A 10 17.23 -6.25 8.73
C HIS A 10 16.59 -5.05 9.43
N VAL A 11 16.63 -3.88 8.78
CA VAL A 11 16.02 -2.64 9.28
C VAL A 11 15.21 -1.96 8.18
N PRO A 12 14.17 -1.19 8.53
CA PRO A 12 13.50 -0.31 7.58
C PRO A 12 14.51 0.56 6.85
N SER A 13 14.42 0.64 5.53
CA SER A 13 15.28 1.46 4.69
C SER A 13 14.55 1.90 3.42
N ARG A 14 15.09 2.93 2.76
CA ARG A 14 14.67 3.23 1.39
C ARG A 14 15.13 2.11 0.46
N LEU A 15 14.36 1.86 -0.59
CA LEU A 15 14.79 1.01 -1.69
C LEU A 15 16.01 1.66 -2.36
N ASP A 16 17.00 0.84 -2.68
CA ASP A 16 18.13 1.27 -3.50
C ASP A 16 17.63 1.49 -4.93
N GLY A 17 17.54 2.77 -5.32
CA GLY A 17 17.11 3.16 -6.67
C GLY A 17 18.18 2.95 -7.74
N GLY A 18 19.43 2.62 -7.36
CA GLY A 18 20.55 2.51 -8.27
C GLY A 18 20.65 3.70 -9.23
N ILE A 19 20.74 3.41 -10.53
CA ILE A 19 20.80 4.43 -11.59
C ILE A 19 19.52 5.29 -11.68
N TYR A 20 18.40 4.82 -11.14
CA TYR A 20 17.12 5.53 -11.15
C TYR A 20 16.88 6.39 -9.91
N ALA A 21 17.78 6.39 -8.93
CA ALA A 21 17.62 7.19 -7.72
C ALA A 21 17.34 8.69 -7.98
N PRO A 22 18.01 9.38 -8.93
CA PRO A 22 17.69 10.76 -9.25
C PRO A 22 16.27 10.95 -9.81
N LEU A 23 15.79 10.01 -10.63
CA LEU A 23 14.43 10.02 -11.17
C LEU A 23 13.40 9.83 -10.06
N LEU A 24 13.59 8.86 -9.18
CA LEU A 24 12.71 8.61 -8.03
C LEU A 24 12.62 9.85 -7.13
N LEU A 25 13.75 10.51 -6.84
CA LEU A 25 13.77 11.75 -6.05
C LEU A 25 12.99 12.88 -6.72
N ARG A 26 13.05 12.99 -8.06
CA ARG A 26 12.25 13.98 -8.80
C ARG A 26 10.75 13.67 -8.73
N LEU A 27 10.36 12.40 -8.83
CA LEU A 27 8.97 11.99 -8.74
C LEU A 27 8.39 12.23 -7.34
N LEU A 28 9.13 11.92 -6.29
CA LEU A 28 8.73 12.19 -4.90
C LEU A 28 8.60 13.69 -4.59
N LYS A 29 9.33 14.54 -5.32
CA LYS A 29 9.25 16.02 -5.20
C LYS A 29 8.28 16.68 -6.18
N ASN A 30 7.67 15.91 -7.08
CA ASN A 30 6.77 16.45 -8.09
C ASN A 30 5.42 16.84 -7.46
N SER A 31 4.97 18.07 -7.71
CA SER A 31 3.73 18.61 -7.13
C SER A 31 2.48 17.81 -7.50
N HIS A 32 2.40 17.25 -8.70
CA HIS A 32 1.26 16.43 -9.13
C HIS A 32 1.21 15.11 -8.37
N PHE A 33 2.34 14.41 -8.22
CA PHE A 33 2.39 13.19 -7.40
C PHE A 33 2.14 13.45 -5.92
N ILE A 34 2.63 14.58 -5.38
CA ILE A 34 2.26 15.01 -4.02
C ILE A 34 0.75 15.22 -3.89
N CYS A 35 0.11 15.83 -4.89
CA CYS A 35 -1.34 16.04 -4.91
C CYS A 35 -2.10 14.70 -4.92
N LEU A 36 -1.76 13.81 -5.85
CA LEU A 36 -2.36 12.46 -5.93
C LEU A 36 -2.18 11.69 -4.62
N ALA A 37 -0.97 11.75 -4.06
CA ALA A 37 -0.63 11.06 -2.83
C ALA A 37 -1.45 11.57 -1.63
N THR A 38 -1.58 12.89 -1.55
CA THR A 38 -2.34 13.58 -0.51
C THR A 38 -3.83 13.28 -0.63
N TYR A 39 -4.39 13.32 -1.84
CA TYR A 39 -5.79 13.00 -2.09
C TYR A 39 -6.14 11.58 -1.65
N ALA A 40 -5.34 10.59 -2.08
CA ALA A 40 -5.53 9.20 -1.69
C ALA A 40 -5.46 9.02 -0.16
N SER A 41 -4.52 9.69 0.52
CA SER A 41 -4.42 9.64 1.97
C SER A 41 -5.61 10.29 2.69
N ALA A 42 -6.16 11.38 2.15
CA ALA A 42 -7.34 12.03 2.68
C ALA A 42 -8.60 11.20 2.47
N ALA A 43 -8.77 10.61 1.27
CA ALA A 43 -9.85 9.67 0.99
C ALA A 43 -9.80 8.45 1.92
N PHE A 44 -8.59 7.93 2.22
CA PHE A 44 -8.44 6.85 3.19
C PHE A 44 -8.88 7.27 4.60
N ALA A 45 -8.47 8.46 5.06
CA ALA A 45 -8.86 8.99 6.35
C ALA A 45 -10.39 9.18 6.48
N LEU A 46 -11.04 9.57 5.39
CA LEU A 46 -12.49 9.77 5.34
C LEU A 46 -13.25 8.44 5.39
N TRP A 47 -12.89 7.48 4.52
CA TRP A 47 -13.68 6.26 4.31
C TRP A 47 -13.30 5.09 5.24
N ALA A 48 -12.14 5.14 5.89
CA ALA A 48 -11.71 4.13 6.86
C ALA A 48 -10.90 4.76 8.00
N PRO A 49 -11.50 5.66 8.80
CA PRO A 49 -10.80 6.46 9.80
C PRO A 49 -10.04 5.63 10.84
N LYS A 50 -10.60 4.51 11.30
CA LYS A 50 -9.95 3.62 12.27
C LYS A 50 -8.71 2.93 11.67
N VAL A 51 -8.80 2.43 10.44
CA VAL A 51 -7.64 1.86 9.71
C VAL A 51 -6.59 2.94 9.42
N TYR A 52 -7.03 4.13 9.03
CA TYR A 52 -6.14 5.27 8.82
C TYR A 52 -5.37 5.64 10.10
N GLN A 53 -6.04 5.69 11.25
CA GLN A 53 -5.39 5.95 12.54
C GLN A 53 -4.41 4.84 12.91
N TYR A 54 -4.75 3.57 12.65
CA TYR A 54 -3.81 2.46 12.79
C TYR A 54 -2.56 2.70 11.94
N TYR A 55 -2.72 3.07 10.66
CA TYR A 55 -1.59 3.40 9.79
C TYR A 55 -0.77 4.56 10.32
N LYS A 56 -1.42 5.65 10.69
CA LYS A 56 -0.77 6.88 11.17
C LYS A 56 0.07 6.61 12.43
N ALA A 57 -0.48 5.89 13.41
CA ALA A 57 0.21 5.58 14.65
C ALA A 57 1.51 4.78 14.42
N HIS A 58 1.45 3.74 13.58
CA HIS A 58 2.61 2.91 13.28
C HIS A 58 3.65 3.67 12.46
N ASP A 59 3.19 4.44 11.48
CA ASP A 59 4.07 5.19 10.60
C ASP A 59 4.76 6.37 11.33
N ASP A 60 4.07 7.04 12.27
CA ASP A 60 4.67 8.04 13.16
C ASP A 60 5.70 7.41 14.10
N ALA A 61 5.41 6.24 14.68
CA ALA A 61 6.35 5.51 15.52
C ALA A 61 7.61 5.09 14.72
N LEU A 62 7.42 4.58 13.50
CA LEU A 62 8.51 4.20 12.59
C LEU A 62 9.43 5.39 12.28
N HIS A 63 8.85 6.53 11.90
CA HIS A 63 9.61 7.73 11.55
C HIS A 63 10.20 8.45 12.77
N SER A 64 9.59 8.31 13.96
CA SER A 64 10.17 8.79 15.22
C SER A 64 11.44 8.02 15.59
N LYS A 65 11.41 6.68 15.43
CA LYS A 65 12.58 5.80 15.66
C LYS A 65 13.65 5.99 14.60
N HIS A 66 13.26 6.09 13.33
CA HIS A 66 14.17 6.17 12.19
C HIS A 66 14.06 7.53 11.49
N ARG A 67 14.41 8.62 12.19
CA ARG A 67 14.29 10.01 11.68
C ARG A 67 15.02 10.30 10.36
N HIS A 68 16.01 9.47 10.01
CA HIS A 68 16.75 9.58 8.75
C HIS A 68 15.93 9.04 7.56
N LEU A 69 14.94 8.17 7.81
CA LEU A 69 13.94 7.80 6.84
C LEU A 69 12.92 8.93 6.78
N GLY A 70 12.77 9.54 5.61
CA GLY A 70 11.70 10.49 5.37
C GLY A 70 10.47 9.78 4.79
N ARG A 71 9.29 10.35 5.02
CA ARG A 71 8.07 9.95 4.29
C ARG A 71 8.26 10.12 2.79
N ASN A 72 7.58 9.31 1.98
CA ASN A 72 7.61 9.48 0.52
C ASN A 72 6.94 10.79 0.10
N PHE A 73 5.79 11.10 0.72
CA PHE A 73 5.05 12.33 0.51
C PHE A 73 4.66 12.94 1.86
N PRO A 74 4.73 14.27 2.05
CA PRO A 74 4.52 14.90 3.35
C PRO A 74 3.16 14.64 4.00
N LYS A 75 2.10 14.49 3.18
CA LYS A 75 0.71 14.32 3.64
C LYS A 75 0.13 12.95 3.23
N SER A 76 0.98 11.93 3.20
CA SER A 76 0.56 10.55 2.94
C SER A 76 0.88 9.65 4.12
N VAL A 77 -0.07 8.79 4.48
CA VAL A 77 0.06 7.77 5.54
C VAL A 77 0.70 6.47 5.04
N PHE A 78 0.91 6.34 3.74
CA PHE A 78 1.47 5.14 3.14
C PHE A 78 3.00 5.17 3.21
N THR A 79 3.61 4.04 3.60
CA THR A 79 5.07 3.93 3.73
C THR A 79 5.77 3.69 2.39
N SER A 80 5.02 3.25 1.38
CA SER A 80 5.55 2.81 0.09
C SER A 80 4.70 3.36 -1.05
N ALA A 81 5.35 3.56 -2.20
CA ALA A 81 4.70 3.99 -3.42
C ALA A 81 5.39 3.34 -4.62
N ALA A 82 4.63 3.04 -5.67
CA ALA A 82 5.18 2.59 -6.94
C ALA A 82 4.66 3.43 -8.11
N PHE A 83 5.56 3.76 -9.01
CA PHE A 83 5.30 4.45 -10.27
C PHE A 83 5.38 3.41 -11.38
N ASN A 84 4.23 2.93 -11.86
CA ASN A 84 4.17 1.95 -12.93
C ASN A 84 4.13 2.71 -14.26
N PHE A 85 5.28 2.80 -14.91
CA PHE A 85 5.44 3.53 -16.16
C PHE A 85 4.78 2.80 -17.34
N GLY A 86 4.04 3.55 -18.15
CA GLY A 86 3.36 3.12 -19.37
C GLY A 86 4.29 2.73 -20.53
N PRO A 87 3.75 2.58 -21.75
CA PRO A 87 2.41 2.99 -22.17
C PRO A 87 1.32 1.92 -21.99
N ASN A 88 1.63 0.68 -21.60
CA ASN A 88 0.61 -0.37 -21.45
C ASN A 88 0.85 -1.19 -20.19
N VAL A 89 0.63 -0.56 -19.03
CA VAL A 89 0.76 -1.25 -17.73
C VAL A 89 -0.49 -2.07 -17.46
N TRP A 90 -0.33 -3.38 -17.34
CA TRP A 90 -1.38 -4.25 -16.84
C TRP A 90 -0.81 -5.45 -16.08
N THR A 91 -1.68 -6.14 -15.36
CA THR A 91 -1.29 -7.19 -14.42
C THR A 91 -2.12 -8.44 -14.62
N PHE A 92 -1.52 -9.60 -14.35
CA PHE A 92 -2.27 -10.84 -14.16
C PHE A 92 -2.97 -10.83 -12.80
N ARG A 93 -3.95 -11.72 -12.62
CA ARG A 93 -4.62 -11.92 -11.32
C ARG A 93 -3.59 -12.18 -10.22
N HIS A 94 -3.59 -11.36 -9.18
CA HIS A 94 -2.69 -11.49 -8.04
C HIS A 94 -3.33 -10.93 -6.75
N ARG A 95 -2.59 -11.06 -5.65
CA ARG A 95 -2.82 -10.39 -4.36
C ARG A 95 -1.51 -9.80 -3.89
N ASP A 96 -1.57 -8.63 -3.28
CA ASP A 96 -0.39 -8.03 -2.65
C ASP A 96 -0.18 -8.61 -1.24
N VAL A 97 0.13 -9.90 -1.17
CA VAL A 97 0.14 -10.68 0.09
C VAL A 97 1.12 -10.15 1.16
N LEU A 98 2.01 -9.23 0.80
CA LEU A 98 2.95 -8.59 1.73
C LEU A 98 2.39 -7.31 2.36
N ASN A 99 1.29 -6.76 1.84
CA ASN A 99 0.63 -5.58 2.39
C ASN A 99 -0.21 -5.94 3.63
N ILE A 100 -0.71 -4.93 4.34
CA ILE A 100 -1.56 -5.09 5.53
C ILE A 100 -2.91 -5.72 5.12
N PRO A 101 -3.32 -6.88 5.67
CA PRO A 101 -4.50 -7.61 5.19
C PRO A 101 -5.83 -6.84 5.25
N PHE A 102 -6.09 -6.16 6.36
CA PHE A 102 -7.26 -5.29 6.55
C PHE A 102 -7.01 -3.86 6.09
N GLY A 103 -5.78 -3.56 5.68
CA GLY A 103 -5.36 -2.26 5.24
C GLY A 103 -5.70 -2.04 3.77
N TRP A 104 -5.79 -0.79 3.35
CA TRP A 104 -6.06 -0.45 1.96
C TRP A 104 -4.78 -0.06 1.23
N CYS A 105 -4.79 -0.26 -0.08
CA CYS A 105 -3.84 0.34 -1.00
C CYS A 105 -4.59 1.31 -1.88
N ALA A 106 -3.94 2.40 -2.26
CA ALA A 106 -4.50 3.37 -3.18
C ALA A 106 -3.90 3.16 -4.57
N VAL A 107 -4.75 3.02 -5.57
CA VAL A 107 -4.35 2.93 -6.98
C VAL A 107 -4.94 4.12 -7.74
N GLN A 108 -4.12 4.77 -8.55
CA GLN A 108 -4.51 5.84 -9.45
C GLN A 108 -4.23 5.40 -10.89
N ALA A 109 -5.26 5.39 -11.74
CA ALA A 109 -5.10 5.20 -13.18
C ALA A 109 -4.56 6.49 -13.80
N LEU A 110 -3.57 6.37 -14.67
CA LEU A 110 -2.95 7.47 -15.39
C LEU A 110 -2.88 7.14 -16.88
N GLY A 111 -2.72 8.18 -17.70
CA GLY A 111 -2.58 8.05 -19.15
C GLY A 111 -3.81 8.57 -19.89
N HIS A 112 -4.01 8.05 -21.10
CA HIS A 112 -5.06 8.47 -22.02
C HIS A 112 -5.58 7.22 -22.74
N PHE A 113 -6.77 6.80 -22.35
CA PHE A 113 -7.46 5.60 -22.85
C PHE A 113 -8.96 5.74 -22.61
N ASP A 114 -9.77 4.98 -23.35
CA ASP A 114 -11.20 4.87 -23.15
C ASP A 114 -11.51 3.80 -22.07
N PRO A 115 -12.01 4.22 -20.88
CA PRO A 115 -12.26 3.29 -19.77
C PRO A 115 -13.46 2.37 -19.98
N VAL A 116 -14.28 2.60 -21.02
CA VAL A 116 -15.39 1.71 -21.41
C VAL A 116 -14.85 0.49 -22.17
N HIS A 117 -13.70 0.65 -22.83
CA HIS A 117 -13.16 -0.37 -23.74
C HIS A 117 -11.84 -1.00 -23.25
N GLY A 118 -11.15 -0.39 -22.29
CA GLY A 118 -9.87 -0.90 -21.77
C GLY A 118 -9.52 -0.38 -20.39
N GLY A 119 -8.43 -0.89 -19.81
CA GLY A 119 -7.91 -0.37 -18.53
C GLY A 119 -8.74 -0.68 -17.28
N HIS A 120 -9.82 -1.46 -17.40
CA HIS A 120 -10.68 -1.87 -16.30
C HIS A 120 -9.92 -2.48 -15.11
N LEU A 121 -10.39 -2.24 -13.90
CA LEU A 121 -9.99 -2.98 -12.71
C LEU A 121 -10.92 -4.18 -12.53
N VAL A 122 -10.35 -5.36 -12.29
CA VAL A 122 -11.09 -6.58 -11.99
C VAL A 122 -10.85 -6.97 -10.55
N LEU A 123 -11.92 -7.07 -9.75
CA LEU A 123 -11.92 -7.58 -8.39
C LEU A 123 -12.58 -8.97 -8.39
N TRP A 124 -11.76 -9.99 -8.60
CA TRP A 124 -12.21 -11.36 -8.90
C TRP A 124 -13.02 -11.98 -7.78
N ASP A 125 -12.65 -11.74 -6.52
CA ASP A 125 -13.32 -12.35 -5.37
C ASP A 125 -14.70 -11.70 -5.09
N LEU A 126 -15.00 -10.59 -5.76
CA LEU A 126 -16.27 -9.87 -5.67
C LEU A 126 -17.12 -9.99 -6.94
N ASP A 127 -16.63 -10.70 -7.96
CA ASP A 127 -17.24 -10.77 -9.30
C ASP A 127 -17.51 -9.37 -9.91
N LEU A 128 -16.60 -8.41 -9.67
CA LEU A 128 -16.72 -7.04 -10.16
C LEU A 128 -15.67 -6.72 -11.24
N VAL A 129 -16.15 -6.12 -12.33
CA VAL A 129 -15.34 -5.43 -13.34
C VAL A 129 -15.73 -3.96 -13.32
N ILE A 130 -14.74 -3.11 -13.08
CA ILE A 130 -14.94 -1.67 -12.85
C ILE A 130 -14.29 -0.92 -14.00
N GLU A 131 -15.08 -0.14 -14.74
CA GLU A 131 -14.56 0.92 -15.62
C GLU A 131 -13.75 1.89 -14.77
N PHE A 132 -12.44 1.94 -15.00
CA PHE A 132 -11.52 2.69 -14.14
C PHE A 132 -10.86 3.83 -14.93
N PRO A 133 -11.47 5.04 -14.94
CA PRO A 133 -11.04 6.13 -15.81
C PRO A 133 -9.64 6.67 -15.50
N PRO A 134 -8.91 7.19 -16.51
CA PRO A 134 -7.70 7.95 -16.26
C PRO A 134 -7.97 9.11 -15.30
N GLY A 135 -7.11 9.27 -14.28
CA GLY A 135 -7.25 10.24 -13.20
C GLY A 135 -8.07 9.75 -12.01
N ALA A 136 -8.79 8.64 -12.12
CA ALA A 136 -9.54 8.08 -11.00
C ALA A 136 -8.62 7.46 -9.94
N THR A 137 -9.11 7.45 -8.70
CA THR A 137 -8.47 6.81 -7.55
C THR A 137 -9.41 5.78 -6.96
N ILE A 138 -8.89 4.60 -6.64
CA ILE A 138 -9.60 3.59 -5.87
C ILE A 138 -8.76 3.15 -4.67
N LEU A 139 -9.43 2.88 -3.56
CA LEU A 139 -8.84 2.29 -2.37
C LEU A 139 -9.51 0.95 -2.08
N PHE A 140 -8.71 -0.09 -1.88
CA PHE A 140 -9.24 -1.43 -1.60
C PHE A 140 -8.20 -2.29 -0.87
N PRO A 141 -8.62 -3.35 -0.15
CA PRO A 141 -7.71 -4.24 0.55
C PRO A 141 -7.01 -5.22 -0.41
N SER A 142 -5.96 -4.73 -1.08
CA SER A 142 -5.25 -5.45 -2.14
C SER A 142 -4.53 -6.73 -1.68
N ALA A 143 -4.29 -6.86 -0.38
CA ALA A 143 -3.70 -8.07 0.22
C ALA A 143 -4.68 -9.24 0.31
N THR A 144 -5.99 -8.97 0.42
CA THR A 144 -7.03 -10.00 0.60
C THR A 144 -7.89 -10.21 -0.64
N LEU A 145 -8.09 -9.18 -1.46
CA LEU A 145 -8.83 -9.29 -2.72
C LEU A 145 -7.90 -9.64 -3.88
N SER A 146 -8.22 -10.74 -4.56
CA SER A 146 -7.64 -11.08 -5.86
C SER A 146 -8.02 -10.03 -6.88
N HIS A 147 -7.04 -9.42 -7.53
CA HIS A 147 -7.28 -8.34 -8.47
C HIS A 147 -6.30 -8.36 -9.66
N SER A 148 -6.70 -7.64 -10.70
CA SER A 148 -5.88 -7.36 -11.89
C SER A 148 -6.43 -6.13 -12.60
N ASN A 149 -5.69 -5.61 -13.57
CA ASN A 149 -6.22 -4.63 -14.52
C ASN A 149 -6.08 -5.14 -15.95
N LEU A 150 -7.00 -4.74 -16.82
CA LEU A 150 -7.02 -5.13 -18.23
C LEU A 150 -6.09 -4.23 -19.07
N PRO A 151 -5.54 -4.74 -20.18
CA PRO A 151 -4.82 -3.89 -21.13
C PRO A 151 -5.75 -2.83 -21.74
N VAL A 152 -5.14 -1.77 -22.28
CA VAL A 152 -5.81 -0.76 -23.11
C VAL A 152 -5.67 -1.09 -24.60
N HIS A 153 -6.45 -0.43 -25.45
CA HIS A 153 -6.41 -0.67 -26.90
C HIS A 153 -5.09 -0.21 -27.53
N PRO A 154 -4.73 -0.77 -28.70
CA PRO A 154 -3.57 -0.29 -29.46
C PRO A 154 -3.65 1.22 -29.74
N GLY A 155 -2.58 1.94 -29.41
CA GLY A 155 -2.50 3.40 -29.55
C GLY A 155 -2.88 4.19 -28.30
N GLU A 156 -3.53 3.54 -27.32
CA GLU A 156 -3.83 4.13 -26.02
C GLU A 156 -2.65 4.01 -25.05
N GLN A 157 -2.71 4.78 -23.96
CA GLN A 157 -1.66 4.81 -22.94
C GLN A 157 -2.26 4.60 -21.56
N HIS A 158 -1.76 3.59 -20.85
CA HIS A 158 -2.05 3.33 -19.45
C HIS A 158 -0.77 3.24 -18.62
N ALA A 159 -0.76 4.00 -17.53
CA ALA A 159 0.22 3.96 -16.47
C ALA A 159 -0.54 3.97 -15.13
N SER A 160 0.13 3.69 -14.02
CA SER A 160 -0.51 3.83 -12.72
C SER A 160 0.44 4.31 -11.64
N PHE A 161 -0.13 4.98 -10.66
CA PHE A 161 0.56 5.35 -9.43
C PHE A 161 -0.13 4.65 -8.27
N THR A 162 0.65 4.05 -7.38
CA THR A 162 0.11 3.28 -6.26
C THR A 162 0.79 3.68 -4.97
N GLN A 163 0.03 3.62 -3.88
CA GLN A 163 0.53 3.78 -2.53
C GLN A 163 0.05 2.62 -1.66
N TYR A 164 0.95 2.06 -0.87
CA TYR A 164 0.69 0.88 -0.07
C TYR A 164 1.62 0.84 1.15
N THR A 165 1.33 -0.07 2.08
CA THR A 165 2.15 -0.30 3.26
C THR A 165 2.36 -1.80 3.44
N ALA A 166 3.64 -2.20 3.46
CA ALA A 166 4.00 -3.58 3.73
C ALA A 166 3.77 -3.93 5.20
N SER A 167 3.10 -5.05 5.47
CA SER A 167 2.86 -5.60 6.82
C SER A 167 4.14 -5.74 7.64
N GLY A 168 5.27 -6.04 6.99
CA GLY A 168 6.55 -6.21 7.67
C GLY A 168 7.00 -4.97 8.45
N LEU A 169 6.69 -3.77 7.97
CA LEU A 169 7.06 -2.52 8.63
C LEU A 169 6.29 -2.32 9.93
N PHE A 170 4.98 -2.59 9.92
CA PHE A 170 4.16 -2.43 11.13
C PHE A 170 4.40 -3.56 12.13
N ARG A 171 4.63 -4.79 11.65
CA ARG A 171 5.10 -5.88 12.53
C ARG A 171 6.43 -5.56 13.21
N TYR A 172 7.33 -4.88 12.50
CA TYR A 172 8.59 -4.42 13.09
C TYR A 172 8.34 -3.42 14.23
N VAL A 173 7.40 -2.48 14.06
CA VAL A 173 6.97 -1.55 15.12
C VAL A 173 6.30 -2.29 16.28
N ASP A 174 5.35 -3.19 16.00
CA ASP A 174 4.66 -4.02 17.01
C ASP A 174 5.62 -4.84 17.87
N ASN A 175 6.68 -5.35 17.25
CA ASN A 175 7.73 -6.13 17.93
C ASN A 175 8.71 -5.24 18.72
N GLY A 176 8.45 -3.95 18.88
CA GLY A 176 9.35 -3.03 19.57
C GLY A 176 10.60 -2.69 18.77
N PHE A 177 10.46 -2.52 17.45
CA PHE A 177 11.54 -2.23 16.50
C PHE A 177 12.56 -3.37 16.37
N ARG A 178 12.04 -4.60 16.33
CA ARG A 178 12.80 -5.84 16.11
C ARG A 178 12.19 -6.64 14.99
N THR A 179 13.02 -7.24 14.15
CA THR A 179 12.59 -8.27 13.20
C THR A 179 12.05 -9.47 13.97
N GLU A 180 11.26 -10.32 13.30
CA GLU A 180 10.76 -11.56 13.91
C GLU A 180 11.92 -12.47 14.36
N GLY A 181 13.02 -12.51 13.60
CA GLY A 181 14.22 -13.27 13.96
C GLY A 181 14.91 -12.74 15.21
N GLU A 182 15.06 -11.42 15.34
CA GLU A 182 15.59 -10.79 16.55
C GLU A 182 14.68 -11.04 17.75
N LEU A 183 13.35 -10.89 17.59
CA LEU A 183 12.40 -11.13 18.67
C LEU A 183 12.46 -12.59 19.17
N VAL A 184 12.59 -13.56 18.27
CA VAL A 184 12.75 -14.98 18.65
C VAL A 184 13.99 -15.21 19.51
N LEU A 185 15.10 -14.50 19.22
CA LEU A 185 16.37 -14.67 19.93
C LEU A 185 16.41 -13.90 21.25
N GLU A 186 15.90 -12.66 21.25
CA GLU A 186 16.00 -11.74 22.39
C GLU A 186 14.86 -11.88 23.40
N ASP A 187 13.65 -12.20 22.93
CA ASP A 187 12.46 -12.33 23.78
C ASP A 187 11.52 -13.46 23.29
N PRO A 188 11.90 -14.73 23.53
CA PRO A 188 11.11 -15.89 23.11
C PRO A 188 9.70 -15.92 23.74
N ALA A 189 9.54 -15.35 24.94
CA ALA A 189 8.26 -15.31 25.64
C ALA A 189 7.28 -14.37 24.93
N GLU A 190 7.73 -13.17 24.57
CA GLU A 190 6.92 -12.23 23.79
C GLU A 190 6.63 -12.76 22.39
N TYR A 191 7.61 -13.39 21.74
CA TYR A 191 7.38 -14.07 20.46
C TYR A 191 6.25 -15.11 20.56
N LYS A 192 6.26 -15.95 21.60
CA LYS A 192 5.21 -16.95 21.83
C LYS A 192 3.85 -16.30 22.05
N ARG A 193 3.79 -15.20 22.82
CA ARG A 193 2.57 -14.42 23.04
C ARG A 193 2.01 -13.87 21.72
N ILE A 194 2.85 -13.20 20.91
CA ILE A 194 2.45 -12.64 19.61
C ILE A 194 2.00 -13.73 18.64
N CYS A 195 2.68 -14.89 18.61
CA CYS A 195 2.26 -16.04 17.83
C CYS A 195 0.89 -16.55 18.24
N GLY A 196 0.57 -16.56 19.54
CA GLY A 196 -0.77 -16.88 20.03
C GLY A 196 -1.87 -15.95 19.51
N LEU A 197 -1.54 -14.66 19.30
CA LEU A 197 -2.48 -13.68 18.74
C LEU A 197 -2.73 -13.85 17.24
N LYS A 198 -1.88 -14.59 16.50
CA LYS A 198 -2.04 -14.75 15.04
C LYS A 198 -3.43 -15.32 14.67
N GLY A 199 -4.01 -16.17 15.54
CA GLY A 199 -5.33 -16.76 15.33
C GLY A 199 -6.51 -15.78 15.41
N THR A 200 -6.34 -14.65 16.11
CA THR A 200 -7.41 -13.65 16.35
C THR A 200 -7.13 -12.30 15.69
N ARG A 201 -5.96 -12.14 15.03
CA ARG A 201 -5.59 -10.89 14.34
C ARG A 201 -6.59 -10.45 13.27
N TRP A 202 -7.30 -11.41 12.65
CA TRP A 202 -8.34 -11.09 11.67
C TRP A 202 -9.54 -10.37 12.32
N GLU A 203 -9.92 -10.73 13.55
CA GLU A 203 -11.01 -10.09 14.30
C GLU A 203 -10.67 -8.63 14.59
N MET A 204 -9.43 -8.36 15.03
CA MET A 204 -8.91 -7.00 15.20
C MET A 204 -8.98 -6.21 13.89
N GLY A 205 -8.53 -6.81 12.79
CA GLY A 205 -8.56 -6.18 11.48
C GLY A 205 -9.98 -5.81 11.02
N ILE A 206 -10.95 -6.71 11.20
CA ILE A 206 -12.36 -6.45 10.91
C ILE A 206 -12.91 -5.34 11.81
N GLY A 207 -12.58 -5.34 13.10
CA GLY A 207 -13.02 -4.31 14.05
C GLY A 207 -12.49 -2.90 13.74
N LEU A 208 -11.47 -2.79 12.89
CA LEU A 208 -10.96 -1.51 12.38
C LEU A 208 -11.68 -1.03 11.12
N LEU A 209 -12.45 -1.87 10.43
CA LEU A 209 -13.26 -1.43 9.29
C LEU A 209 -14.46 -0.64 9.79
N SER A 210 -14.82 0.42 9.08
CA SER A 210 -15.98 1.25 9.40
C SER A 210 -17.25 0.67 8.78
N SER A 211 -18.36 0.72 9.52
CA SER A 211 -19.68 0.56 8.91
C SER A 211 -20.12 1.84 8.21
N VAL A 212 -21.15 1.75 7.37
CA VAL A 212 -21.73 2.93 6.71
C VAL A 212 -22.33 3.88 7.77
N GLU A 213 -22.98 3.33 8.79
CA GLU A 213 -23.56 4.09 9.90
C GLU A 213 -22.50 4.90 10.64
N GLU A 214 -21.35 4.28 10.97
CA GLU A 214 -20.23 4.96 11.62
C GLU A 214 -19.68 6.11 10.77
N LEU A 215 -19.69 5.98 9.44
CA LEU A 215 -19.24 7.05 8.55
C LEU A 215 -20.24 8.20 8.47
N LEU A 216 -21.54 7.92 8.51
CA LEU A 216 -22.60 8.93 8.50
C LEU A 216 -22.62 9.76 9.79
N GLU A 217 -22.25 9.17 10.93
CA GLU A 217 -22.13 9.88 12.21
C GLU A 217 -20.95 10.87 12.27
N LEU A 218 -19.97 10.72 11.38
CA LEU A 218 -18.77 11.57 11.31
C LEU A 218 -18.92 12.76 10.33
N ALA A 219 -19.98 12.78 9.52
CA ALA A 219 -20.24 13.79 8.47
C ALA A 219 -21.09 14.96 8.98
#